data_AF-A0AA39ZRD4-F1
#
_entry.id   AF-A0AA39ZRD4-F1
#
_cell.length_a   1.000
_cell.length_b   1.000
_cell.length_c   1.000
_cell.angle_alpha   90.00
_cell.angle_beta   90.00
_cell.angle_gamma   90.00
#
_symmetry.space_group_name_H-M   'P 1'
#
loop_
_entity.id
_entity.type
_entity.pdbx_description
1 polymer ?
#
loop_
_entity_poly.entity_id
_entity_poly.type
_entity_poly.pdbx_seq_one_letter_code
_entity_poly.pdbx_strand_id
1 'polypeptide(L)'
;PARVLDVGSRSGTEQGIRLVNGLNRHGPYVTLSHAWGRSRVITTTASTIQQRRDGISLSELSQTFRDAVTVARKLLVRYLWIDSLCIIQDSAEDWPIEAAKMGQYYSNSLLTISAVSAPGGDHGIFCSRNPHVLTPCPTHRPPLWQRAWVMQERVLPPRLLMFSDAQMSWLCRSDHASECALLSSATGDRISLISLDIGTGSELEKLHNAWYDLVTDYTKCGLTVKSDIFPAISGIASTLQRAIAGEQFVAGLWRSDLARGLLWSAVDSTKSMPDLREYRAPSWSWASLPGPCVF
;
A
#
# COMPACT_ATOMS: atom_id res chain seq x y z
N PRO A 1 4.53 6.68 -12.84
CA PRO A 1 4.79 7.66 -11.75
C PRO A 1 5.50 8.92 -12.27
N ALA A 2 5.31 10.08 -11.64
CA ALA A 2 5.99 11.32 -12.06
C ALA A 2 7.52 11.21 -11.94
N ARG A 3 8.00 10.51 -10.90
CA ARG A 3 9.42 10.22 -10.66
C ARG A 3 9.58 8.77 -10.23
N VAL A 4 10.71 8.17 -10.57
CA VAL A 4 11.11 6.81 -10.18
C VAL A 4 12.62 6.78 -9.92
N LEU A 5 13.09 5.81 -9.14
CA LEU A 5 14.51 5.54 -8.95
C LEU A 5 15.01 4.64 -10.07
N ASP A 6 16.04 5.07 -10.79
CA ASP A 6 16.85 4.23 -11.67
C ASP A 6 17.86 3.47 -10.79
N VAL A 7 17.65 2.17 -10.64
CA VAL A 7 18.52 1.31 -9.83
C VAL A 7 19.62 0.64 -10.64
N GLY A 8 19.74 0.95 -11.93
CA GLY A 8 20.73 0.34 -12.82
C GLY A 8 20.41 -1.10 -13.21
N SER A 9 21.36 -1.77 -13.86
CA SER A 9 21.24 -3.17 -14.30
C SER A 9 21.92 -4.15 -13.35
N ARG A 10 21.66 -5.45 -13.53
CA ARG A 10 22.23 -6.54 -12.73
C ARG A 10 23.78 -6.62 -12.78
N SER A 11 24.38 -6.09 -13.85
CA SER A 11 25.85 -6.02 -14.06
C SER A 11 26.45 -4.64 -13.77
N GLY A 12 25.63 -3.67 -13.37
CA GLY A 12 26.08 -2.31 -13.10
C GLY A 12 27.00 -2.27 -11.87
N THR A 13 28.26 -1.94 -12.10
CA THR A 13 29.22 -1.44 -11.10
C THR A 13 28.82 -0.09 -10.48
N GLU A 14 27.62 0.41 -10.80
CA GLU A 14 27.08 1.67 -10.29
C GLU A 14 26.85 1.56 -8.77
N GLN A 15 27.74 2.21 -8.02
CA GLN A 15 27.73 2.29 -6.55
C GLN A 15 26.49 3.02 -5.97
N GLY A 16 25.56 3.46 -6.82
CA GLY A 16 24.43 4.29 -6.41
C GLY A 16 23.18 4.06 -7.25
N ILE A 17 22.15 4.81 -6.88
CA ILE A 17 20.86 4.92 -7.57
C ILE A 17 20.58 6.41 -7.83
N ARG A 18 19.64 6.74 -8.70
CA ARG A 18 19.26 8.15 -8.92
C ARG A 18 17.79 8.32 -9.20
N LEU A 19 17.24 9.47 -8.80
CA LEU A 19 15.88 9.87 -9.10
C LEU A 19 15.80 10.38 -10.53
N VAL A 20 14.92 9.78 -11.34
CA VAL A 20 14.72 10.17 -12.75
C VAL A 20 13.28 10.60 -12.99
N ASN A 21 13.09 11.44 -14.01
CA ASN A 21 11.76 11.83 -14.47
C ASN A 21 11.07 10.64 -15.17
N GLY A 22 9.85 10.34 -14.74
CA GLY A 22 8.97 9.31 -15.30
C GLY A 22 7.83 9.86 -16.17
N LEU A 23 7.65 11.19 -16.24
CA LEU A 23 6.61 11.80 -17.07
C LEU A 23 6.78 11.43 -18.54
N ASN A 24 5.67 11.06 -19.20
CA ASN A 24 5.61 10.64 -20.60
C ASN A 24 6.48 9.42 -20.94
N ARG A 25 6.82 8.58 -19.95
CA ARG A 25 7.57 7.34 -20.16
C ARG A 25 6.73 6.14 -19.74
N HIS A 26 6.89 5.05 -20.48
CA HIS A 26 6.28 3.76 -20.19
C HIS A 26 7.38 2.71 -19.99
N GLY A 27 7.21 1.85 -18.99
CA GLY A 27 8.15 0.78 -18.68
C GLY A 27 7.81 0.08 -17.37
N PRO A 28 8.34 -1.13 -17.15
CA PRO A 28 8.12 -1.85 -15.90
C PRO A 28 8.86 -1.17 -14.74
N TYR A 29 8.17 -1.05 -13.62
CA TYR A 29 8.74 -0.61 -12.36
C TYR A 29 8.15 -1.42 -11.21
N VAL A 30 8.89 -1.52 -10.11
CA VAL A 30 8.42 -2.11 -8.86
C VAL A 30 8.14 -1.02 -7.83
N THR A 31 7.24 -1.29 -6.90
CA THR A 31 6.90 -0.40 -5.78
C THR A 31 7.36 -1.03 -4.47
N LEU A 32 7.77 -0.20 -3.49
CA LEU A 32 8.07 -0.66 -2.13
C LEU A 32 6.95 -0.24 -1.17
N SER A 33 6.45 -1.21 -0.40
CA SER A 33 5.59 -1.00 0.75
C SER A 33 6.40 -1.25 2.02
N HIS A 34 6.55 -0.22 2.87
CA HIS A 34 7.41 -0.29 4.04
C HIS A 34 6.96 0.66 5.16
N ALA A 35 7.32 0.34 6.40
CA ALA A 35 7.14 1.24 7.52
C ALA A 35 8.34 2.20 7.59
N TRP A 36 8.06 3.50 7.68
CA TRP A 36 9.11 4.50 7.90
C TRP A 36 9.77 4.32 9.28
N GLY A 37 8.99 3.90 10.29
CA GLY A 37 9.47 3.64 11.64
C GLY A 37 10.02 4.87 12.35
N ARG A 38 10.90 4.66 13.35
CA ARG A 38 11.69 5.72 14.02
C ARG A 38 13.05 5.97 13.34
N SER A 39 13.36 5.20 12.30
CA SER A 39 14.63 5.24 11.58
C SER A 39 14.75 6.51 10.75
N ARG A 40 15.96 7.06 10.61
CA ARG A 40 16.26 8.16 9.68
C ARG A 40 16.26 7.62 8.25
N VAL A 41 15.07 7.53 7.66
CA VAL A 41 14.91 7.24 6.24
C VAL A 41 15.23 8.51 5.46
N ILE A 42 16.11 8.42 4.45
CA ILE A 42 16.35 9.56 3.56
C ILE A 42 15.06 9.88 2.79
N THR A 43 14.72 11.16 2.74
CA THR A 43 13.57 11.68 2.00
C THR A 43 14.02 12.62 0.89
N THR A 44 13.12 12.88 -0.05
CA THR A 44 13.27 13.93 -1.04
C THR A 44 12.49 15.16 -0.60
N THR A 45 13.19 16.30 -0.56
CA THR A 45 12.65 17.63 -0.26
C THR A 45 12.98 18.57 -1.42
N ALA A 46 12.38 19.76 -1.44
CA ALA A 46 12.69 20.78 -2.45
C ALA A 46 14.20 21.10 -2.51
N SER A 47 14.88 21.11 -1.36
CA SER A 47 16.32 21.36 -1.25
C SER A 47 17.20 20.19 -1.67
N THR A 48 16.73 18.94 -1.52
CA THR A 48 17.53 17.73 -1.78
C THR A 48 17.26 17.09 -3.13
N ILE A 49 16.20 17.48 -3.84
CA ILE A 49 15.78 16.84 -5.09
C ILE A 49 16.89 16.81 -6.16
N GLN A 50 17.69 17.87 -6.28
CA GLN A 50 18.77 17.91 -7.27
C GLN A 50 19.86 16.90 -6.92
N GLN A 51 20.26 16.82 -5.64
CA GLN A 51 21.19 15.80 -5.16
C GLN A 51 20.67 14.37 -5.46
N ARG A 52 19.36 14.13 -5.26
CA ARG A 52 18.75 12.83 -5.58
C ARG A 52 18.80 12.48 -7.08
N ARG A 53 18.77 13.48 -7.96
CA ARG A 53 18.89 13.30 -9.42
C ARG A 53 20.33 13.03 -9.85
N ASP A 54 21.28 13.68 -9.20
CA ASP A 54 22.71 13.53 -9.50
C ASP A 54 23.22 12.15 -9.08
N GLY A 55 22.74 11.64 -7.94
CA GLY A 55 23.00 10.28 -7.48
C GLY A 55 22.88 10.11 -5.96
N ILE A 56 22.59 8.90 -5.53
CA ILE A 56 22.47 8.49 -4.13
C ILE A 56 23.35 7.26 -3.95
N SER A 57 24.34 7.33 -3.07
CA SER A 57 25.16 6.15 -2.75
C SER A 57 24.31 5.10 -2.04
N LEU A 58 24.53 3.81 -2.35
CA LEU A 58 23.85 2.72 -1.65
C LEU A 58 24.10 2.73 -0.13
N SER A 59 25.24 3.28 0.31
CA SER A 59 25.57 3.42 1.74
C SER A 59 24.67 4.43 2.47
N GLU A 60 24.10 5.40 1.76
CA GLU A 60 23.18 6.41 2.32
C GLU A 60 21.76 5.86 2.51
N LEU A 61 21.43 4.77 1.83
CA LEU A 61 20.13 4.14 1.90
C LEU A 61 19.96 3.41 3.24
N SER A 62 18.72 3.29 3.71
CA SER A 62 18.39 2.38 4.80
C SER A 62 18.56 0.92 4.34
N GLN A 63 18.66 -0.03 5.28
CA GLN A 63 18.79 -1.44 4.92
C GLN A 63 17.60 -1.93 4.08
N THR A 64 16.38 -1.53 4.43
CA THR A 64 15.16 -1.87 3.67
C THR A 64 15.23 -1.35 2.23
N PHE A 65 15.81 -0.17 2.00
CA PHE A 65 15.97 0.39 0.66
C PHE A 65 17.07 -0.33 -0.14
N ARG A 66 18.20 -0.66 0.50
CA ARG A 66 19.25 -1.46 -0.14
C ARG A 66 18.73 -2.84 -0.57
N ASP A 67 17.94 -3.48 0.27
CA ASP A 67 17.36 -4.78 -0.04
C ASP A 67 16.33 -4.67 -1.15
N ALA A 68 15.48 -3.64 -1.15
CA ALA A 68 14.52 -3.38 -2.23
C ALA A 68 15.22 -3.17 -3.58
N VAL A 69 16.32 -2.41 -3.60
CA VAL A 69 17.18 -2.25 -4.77
C VAL A 69 17.76 -3.59 -5.22
N THR A 70 18.20 -4.43 -4.28
CA THR A 70 18.72 -5.77 -4.57
C THR A 70 17.65 -6.66 -5.19
N VAL A 71 16.45 -6.68 -4.63
CA VAL A 71 15.30 -7.43 -5.16
C VAL A 71 14.95 -6.95 -6.57
N ALA A 72 14.83 -5.63 -6.79
CA ALA A 72 14.54 -5.05 -8.11
C ALA A 72 15.58 -5.49 -9.16
N ARG A 73 16.88 -5.39 -8.84
CA ARG A 73 17.98 -5.82 -9.72
C ARG A 73 17.95 -7.32 -10.00
N LYS A 74 17.64 -8.16 -9.01
CA LYS A 74 17.52 -9.62 -9.17
C LYS A 74 16.33 -10.02 -10.05
N LEU A 75 15.25 -9.27 -9.98
CA LEU A 75 14.06 -9.41 -10.84
C LEU A 75 14.24 -8.78 -12.23
N LEU A 76 15.42 -8.22 -12.52
CA LEU A 76 15.73 -7.54 -13.79
C LEU A 76 14.82 -6.33 -14.07
N VAL A 77 14.36 -5.65 -13.01
CA VAL A 77 13.56 -4.43 -13.11
C VAL A 77 14.42 -3.23 -12.77
N ARG A 78 14.58 -2.32 -13.73
CA ARG A 78 15.45 -1.14 -13.62
C ARG A 78 14.87 -0.02 -12.75
N TYR A 79 13.55 0.06 -12.64
CA TYR A 79 12.88 1.19 -11.98
C TYR A 79 12.21 0.75 -10.69
N LEU A 80 12.47 1.49 -9.62
CA LEU A 80 11.89 1.28 -8.29
C LEU A 80 11.20 2.57 -7.84
N TRP A 81 10.01 2.45 -7.27
CA TRP A 81 9.26 3.55 -6.70
C TRP A 81 9.16 3.38 -5.18
N ILE A 82 9.60 4.41 -4.46
CA ILE A 82 9.53 4.51 -3.01
C ILE A 82 8.97 5.90 -2.70
N ASP A 83 7.86 5.95 -1.96
CA ASP A 83 7.12 7.17 -1.60
C ASP A 83 8.03 8.27 -1.04
N SER A 84 8.86 7.94 -0.06
CA SER A 84 9.75 8.89 0.62
C SER A 84 10.77 9.55 -0.30
N LEU A 85 11.15 8.89 -1.41
CA LEU A 85 12.16 9.36 -2.37
C LEU A 85 11.56 9.89 -3.67
N CYS A 86 10.39 9.40 -4.07
CA CYS A 86 9.75 9.77 -5.34
C CYS A 86 8.75 10.92 -5.20
N ILE A 87 8.35 11.27 -3.98
CA ILE A 87 7.48 12.40 -3.65
C ILE A 87 8.29 13.46 -2.91
N ILE A 88 8.06 14.73 -3.23
CA ILE A 88 8.68 15.86 -2.53
C ILE A 88 7.92 16.10 -1.21
N GLN A 89 8.50 15.68 -0.09
CA GLN A 89 7.80 15.57 1.19
C GLN A 89 7.38 16.90 1.82
N ASP A 90 8.11 17.97 1.53
CA ASP A 90 7.90 19.32 2.06
C ASP A 90 7.16 20.25 1.09
N SER A 91 6.68 19.72 -0.05
CA SER A 91 5.99 20.52 -1.06
C SER A 91 4.47 20.45 -0.90
N ALA A 92 3.86 21.59 -0.59
CA ALA A 92 2.41 21.75 -0.54
C ALA A 92 1.72 21.64 -1.92
N GLU A 93 2.49 21.71 -3.02
CA GLU A 93 1.98 21.58 -4.39
C GLU A 93 2.14 20.14 -4.91
N ASP A 94 3.30 19.51 -4.67
CA ASP A 94 3.60 18.17 -5.19
C ASP A 94 2.97 17.07 -4.35
N TRP A 95 3.01 17.19 -3.02
CA TRP A 95 2.54 16.12 -2.12
C TRP A 95 1.07 15.77 -2.34
N PRO A 96 0.11 16.72 -2.41
CA PRO A 96 -1.30 16.37 -2.60
C PRO A 96 -1.57 15.69 -3.95
N ILE A 97 -0.85 16.12 -5.00
CA ILE A 97 -0.96 15.55 -6.35
C ILE A 97 -0.46 14.11 -6.37
N GLU A 98 0.71 13.85 -5.77
CA GLU A 98 1.31 12.52 -5.75
C GLU A 98 0.58 11.57 -4.81
N ALA A 99 0.14 12.05 -3.64
CA ALA A 99 -0.67 11.29 -2.69
C ALA A 99 -1.99 10.79 -3.33
N ALA A 100 -2.68 11.68 -4.07
CA ALA A 100 -3.89 11.30 -4.81
C ALA A 100 -3.62 10.26 -5.92
N LYS A 101 -2.39 10.21 -6.46
CA LYS A 101 -1.97 9.24 -7.49
C LYS A 101 -1.35 7.97 -6.92
N MET A 102 -1.08 7.88 -5.62
CA MET A 102 -0.41 6.71 -5.01
C MET A 102 -1.10 5.41 -5.38
N GLY A 103 -2.44 5.37 -5.30
CA GLY A 103 -3.19 4.18 -5.69
C GLY A 103 -2.91 3.74 -7.13
N GLN A 104 -2.78 4.69 -8.06
CA GLN A 104 -2.42 4.40 -9.46
C GLN A 104 -0.98 3.92 -9.60
N TYR A 105 -0.05 4.40 -8.77
CA TYR A 105 1.33 3.95 -8.80
C TYR A 105 1.47 2.50 -8.34
N TYR A 106 0.74 2.10 -7.31
CA TYR A 106 0.66 0.71 -6.88
C TYR A 106 -0.11 -0.16 -7.90
N SER A 107 -1.23 0.31 -8.45
CA SER A 107 -2.04 -0.49 -9.39
C SER A 107 -1.35 -0.78 -10.72
N ASN A 108 -0.46 0.12 -11.17
CA ASN A 108 0.24 0.00 -12.44
C ASN A 108 1.69 -0.51 -12.30
N SER A 109 2.13 -0.86 -11.09
CA SER A 109 3.45 -1.46 -10.90
C SER A 109 3.48 -2.91 -11.42
N LEU A 110 4.66 -3.41 -11.76
CA LEU A 110 4.83 -4.81 -12.13
C LEU A 110 4.50 -5.74 -10.95
N LEU A 111 4.97 -5.34 -9.77
CA LEU A 111 4.70 -5.92 -8.45
C LEU A 111 5.08 -4.92 -7.35
N THR A 112 4.52 -5.14 -6.17
CA THR A 112 4.94 -4.47 -4.93
C THR A 112 5.80 -5.42 -4.09
N ILE A 113 6.94 -4.92 -3.64
CA ILE A 113 7.75 -5.54 -2.60
C ILE A 113 7.18 -5.06 -1.26
N SER A 114 6.77 -5.98 -0.39
CA SER A 114 6.20 -5.65 0.93
C SER A 114 7.12 -6.14 2.05
N ALA A 115 7.70 -5.19 2.79
CA ALA A 115 8.58 -5.45 3.93
C ALA A 115 7.76 -5.64 5.22
N VAL A 116 6.97 -6.71 5.29
CA VAL A 116 5.90 -6.85 6.29
C VAL A 116 6.40 -6.96 7.73
N SER A 117 7.58 -7.52 7.93
CA SER A 117 8.17 -7.71 9.27
C SER A 117 9.18 -6.64 9.65
N ALA A 118 9.47 -5.68 8.76
CA ALA A 118 10.37 -4.58 9.05
C ALA A 118 9.63 -3.45 9.79
N PRO A 119 9.89 -3.22 11.10
CA PRO A 119 9.24 -2.13 11.84
C PRO A 119 9.71 -0.73 11.39
N GLY A 120 10.80 -0.65 10.64
CA GLY A 120 11.42 0.58 10.16
C GLY A 120 12.47 0.32 9.07
N GLY A 121 13.05 1.38 8.53
CA GLY A 121 14.02 1.31 7.43
C GLY A 121 15.32 0.56 7.76
N ASP A 122 15.72 0.49 9.03
CA ASP A 122 17.02 -0.12 9.41
C ASP A 122 16.99 -1.64 9.52
N HIS A 123 15.81 -2.25 9.60
CA HIS A 123 15.66 -3.69 9.80
C HIS A 123 16.05 -4.49 8.56
N GLY A 124 15.76 -3.98 7.36
CA GLY A 124 15.93 -4.72 6.13
C GLY A 124 14.74 -5.63 5.80
N ILE A 125 14.73 -6.07 4.55
CA ILE A 125 13.76 -7.01 3.98
C ILE A 125 14.27 -8.44 4.16
N PHE A 126 15.59 -8.65 4.13
CA PHE A 126 16.19 -9.97 4.28
C PHE A 126 16.42 -10.32 5.75
N CYS A 127 16.05 -11.53 6.14
CA CYS A 127 16.39 -12.11 7.44
C CYS A 127 17.27 -13.35 7.26
N SER A 128 18.16 -13.60 8.23
CA SER A 128 18.90 -14.86 8.29
C SER A 128 17.97 -15.93 8.87
N ARG A 129 17.81 -17.04 8.14
CA ARG A 129 16.96 -18.17 8.54
C ARG A 129 17.49 -19.47 7.96
N ASN A 130 17.11 -20.58 8.56
CA ASN A 130 17.39 -21.90 8.01
C ASN A 130 16.34 -22.26 6.94
N PRO A 131 16.71 -22.35 5.65
CA PRO A 131 15.74 -22.64 4.57
C PRO A 131 15.13 -24.03 4.67
N HIS A 132 15.71 -24.94 5.48
CA HIS A 132 15.17 -26.28 5.72
C HIS A 132 14.11 -26.34 6.83
N VAL A 133 13.94 -25.26 7.60
CA VAL A 133 12.93 -25.19 8.67
C VAL A 133 11.74 -24.41 8.13
N LEU A 134 10.66 -25.14 7.84
CA LEU A 134 9.38 -24.54 7.45
C LEU A 134 8.70 -23.97 8.70
N THR A 135 8.65 -22.65 8.80
CA THR A 135 7.82 -21.98 9.80
C THR A 135 6.40 -21.85 9.24
N PRO A 136 5.35 -22.22 9.98
CA PRO A 136 3.97 -21.99 9.56
C PRO A 136 3.73 -20.51 9.25
N CYS A 137 2.78 -20.24 8.34
CA CYS A 137 2.38 -18.86 8.05
C CYS A 137 1.90 -18.17 9.35
N PRO A 138 2.38 -16.95 9.66
CA PRO A 138 1.89 -16.21 10.80
C PRO A 138 0.36 -16.05 10.70
N THR A 139 -0.35 -16.35 11.78
CA THR A 139 -1.81 -16.17 11.86
C THR A 139 -2.21 -14.73 12.24
N HIS A 140 -1.24 -13.90 12.60
CA HIS A 140 -1.45 -12.52 13.01
C HIS A 140 -1.14 -11.53 11.88
N ARG A 141 -1.93 -10.43 11.80
CA ARG A 141 -1.66 -9.35 10.85
C ARG A 141 -0.28 -8.73 11.13
N PRO A 142 0.59 -8.61 10.11
CA PRO A 142 1.90 -8.02 10.29
C PRO A 142 1.77 -6.53 10.67
N PRO A 143 2.73 -5.97 11.43
CA PRO A 143 2.70 -4.57 11.87
C PRO A 143 2.50 -3.57 10.72
N LEU A 144 3.07 -3.86 9.54
CA LEU A 144 2.92 -3.00 8.36
C LEU A 144 1.45 -2.82 7.96
N TRP A 145 0.64 -3.89 8.01
CA TRP A 145 -0.77 -3.86 7.59
C TRP A 145 -1.70 -3.19 8.59
N GLN A 146 -1.19 -2.81 9.76
CA GLN A 146 -1.94 -2.01 10.71
C GLN A 146 -1.98 -0.53 10.29
N ARG A 147 -1.31 -0.13 9.19
CA ARG A 147 -1.28 1.27 8.72
C ARG A 147 -2.32 1.48 7.63
N ALA A 148 -3.07 2.58 7.73
CA ALA A 148 -4.18 2.88 6.80
C ALA A 148 -3.71 3.01 5.34
N TRP A 149 -2.63 3.75 5.08
CA TRP A 149 -2.07 3.92 3.73
C TRP A 149 -1.65 2.60 3.08
N VAL A 150 -1.17 1.64 3.88
CA VAL A 150 -0.74 0.30 3.41
C VAL A 150 -1.90 -0.50 2.82
N MET A 151 -3.16 -0.16 3.13
CA MET A 151 -4.33 -0.77 2.51
C MET A 151 -4.26 -0.70 0.98
N GLN A 152 -3.92 0.47 0.43
CA GLN A 152 -3.80 0.64 -1.02
C GLN A 152 -2.56 -0.06 -1.58
N GLU A 153 -1.48 -0.09 -0.80
CA GLU A 153 -0.20 -0.70 -1.17
C GLU A 153 -0.28 -2.24 -1.27
N ARG A 154 -1.20 -2.86 -0.51
CA ARG A 154 -1.47 -4.29 -0.57
C ARG A 154 -2.59 -4.64 -1.56
N VAL A 155 -3.64 -3.82 -1.65
CA VAL A 155 -4.88 -4.13 -2.41
C VAL A 155 -4.74 -3.91 -3.91
N LEU A 156 -4.10 -2.81 -4.31
CA LEU A 156 -4.10 -2.36 -5.71
C LEU A 156 -3.08 -3.05 -6.63
N PRO A 157 -1.88 -3.46 -6.17
CA PRO A 157 -0.89 -4.06 -7.07
C PRO A 157 -1.40 -5.35 -7.72
N PRO A 158 -1.02 -5.61 -8.98
CA PRO A 158 -1.38 -6.88 -9.64
C PRO A 158 -0.67 -8.09 -9.02
N ARG A 159 0.47 -7.85 -8.35
CA ARG A 159 1.32 -8.85 -7.72
C ARG A 159 1.95 -8.27 -6.46
N LEU A 160 2.02 -9.06 -5.40
CA LEU A 160 2.62 -8.70 -4.12
C LEU A 160 3.66 -9.75 -3.73
N LEU A 161 4.90 -9.33 -3.55
CA LEU A 161 5.99 -10.15 -3.03
C LEU A 161 6.26 -9.73 -1.58
N MET A 162 5.86 -10.58 -0.64
CA MET A 162 5.94 -10.33 0.78
C MET A 162 7.17 -10.99 1.38
N PHE A 163 7.92 -10.21 2.16
CA PHE A 163 9.05 -10.68 2.94
C PHE A 163 8.70 -10.57 4.42
N SER A 164 8.48 -11.72 5.03
CA SER A 164 8.35 -11.83 6.48
C SER A 164 9.63 -12.41 7.09
N ASP A 165 9.72 -12.33 8.40
CA ASP A 165 10.70 -13.01 9.24
C ASP A 165 10.58 -14.54 9.17
N ALA A 166 9.40 -15.08 8.86
CA ALA A 166 9.15 -16.52 8.76
C ALA A 166 9.41 -17.10 7.36
N GLN A 167 8.93 -16.43 6.32
CA GLN A 167 8.95 -16.90 4.93
C GLN A 167 8.76 -15.76 3.91
N MET A 168 9.10 -16.05 2.65
CA MET A 168 8.64 -15.27 1.51
C MET A 168 7.28 -15.77 1.03
N SER A 169 6.42 -14.87 0.56
CA SER A 169 5.14 -15.23 -0.05
C SER A 169 4.84 -14.36 -1.26
N TRP A 170 4.13 -14.93 -2.21
CA TRP A 170 3.73 -14.35 -3.47
C TRP A 170 2.23 -14.40 -3.60
N LEU A 171 1.63 -13.26 -3.91
CA LEU A 171 0.21 -13.16 -4.24
C LEU A 171 0.10 -12.52 -5.62
N CYS A 172 -0.76 -13.08 -6.47
CA CYS A 172 -1.25 -12.41 -7.65
C CYS A 172 -2.77 -12.59 -7.74
N ARG A 173 -3.39 -12.07 -8.80
CA ARG A 173 -4.86 -12.17 -8.99
C ARG A 173 -5.38 -13.61 -9.15
N SER A 174 -4.51 -14.54 -9.52
CA SER A 174 -4.92 -15.91 -9.85
C SER A 174 -4.37 -16.97 -8.89
N ASP A 175 -3.33 -16.63 -8.13
CA ASP A 175 -2.56 -17.64 -7.41
C ASP A 175 -1.85 -17.05 -6.18
N HIS A 176 -1.57 -17.92 -5.23
CA HIS A 176 -0.80 -17.65 -4.04
C HIS A 176 0.24 -18.74 -3.84
N ALA A 177 1.50 -18.35 -3.70
CA ALA A 177 2.59 -19.25 -3.39
C ALA A 177 3.32 -18.78 -2.14
N SER A 178 3.58 -19.68 -1.20
CA SER A 178 4.39 -19.41 -0.03
C SER A 178 5.43 -20.52 0.12
N GLU A 179 6.50 -20.25 0.87
CA GLU A 179 7.51 -21.27 1.14
C GLU A 179 6.95 -22.43 1.99
N CYS A 180 5.88 -22.18 2.75
CA CYS A 180 5.11 -23.23 3.41
C CYS A 180 4.11 -23.88 2.43
N ALA A 181 4.56 -24.85 1.64
CA ALA A 181 3.73 -25.59 0.68
C ALA A 181 2.60 -26.44 1.33
N LEU A 182 2.59 -26.57 2.66
CA LEU A 182 1.69 -27.47 3.41
C LEU A 182 0.34 -26.83 3.80
N LEU A 183 0.14 -25.54 3.55
CA LEU A 183 -1.08 -24.80 3.92
C LEU A 183 -1.71 -24.07 2.72
N SER A 184 -1.69 -24.69 1.53
CA SER A 184 -2.41 -24.17 0.36
C SER A 184 -3.93 -24.09 0.56
N SER A 185 -4.47 -24.62 1.66
CA SER A 185 -5.91 -24.64 1.95
C SER A 185 -6.36 -23.86 3.19
N ALA A 186 -5.47 -23.19 3.95
CA ALA A 186 -5.89 -22.57 5.21
C ALA A 186 -5.09 -21.31 5.59
N THR A 187 -5.37 -20.20 4.92
CA THR A 187 -5.39 -18.90 5.60
C THR A 187 -6.65 -18.17 5.17
N GLY A 188 -7.68 -18.28 6.01
CA GLY A 188 -8.92 -17.50 5.94
C GLY A 188 -8.71 -16.02 6.25
N ASP A 189 -7.60 -15.43 5.77
CA ASP A 189 -7.48 -13.99 5.65
C ASP A 189 -8.07 -13.65 4.28
N ARG A 190 -9.31 -13.14 4.32
CA ARG A 190 -10.09 -12.61 3.20
C ARG A 190 -9.42 -11.37 2.59
N ILE A 191 -8.12 -11.43 2.30
CA ILE A 191 -7.53 -10.57 1.29
C ILE A 191 -7.76 -11.26 -0.05
N SER A 192 -9.04 -11.49 -0.37
CA SER A 192 -9.52 -11.46 -1.75
C SER A 192 -9.19 -10.07 -2.24
N LEU A 193 -7.94 -9.90 -2.72
CA LEU A 193 -7.40 -8.74 -3.38
C LEU A 193 -8.20 -8.54 -4.67
N ILE A 194 -9.46 -8.15 -4.56
CA ILE A 194 -10.25 -7.59 -5.63
C ILE A 194 -10.08 -8.47 -6.91
N SER A 195 -10.59 -9.71 -6.86
CA SER A 195 -10.98 -10.41 -8.09
C SER A 195 -12.21 -9.68 -8.63
N LEU A 196 -11.98 -8.49 -9.19
CA LEU A 196 -12.93 -7.74 -10.00
C LEU A 196 -12.98 -8.39 -11.38
N ASP A 197 -13.47 -9.62 -11.46
CA ASP A 197 -13.99 -10.14 -12.72
C ASP A 197 -15.38 -9.53 -12.93
N ILE A 198 -15.40 -8.30 -13.44
CA ILE A 198 -16.62 -7.50 -13.62
C ILE A 198 -17.37 -8.00 -14.86
N GLY A 199 -18.37 -8.85 -14.63
CA GLY A 199 -19.47 -9.19 -15.56
C GLY A 199 -20.83 -8.75 -15.00
N THR A 200 -21.86 -8.56 -15.81
CA THR A 200 -23.08 -7.84 -15.41
C THR A 200 -24.09 -8.65 -14.57
N GLY A 201 -24.63 -8.05 -13.50
CA GLY A 201 -25.93 -8.41 -12.89
C GLY A 201 -25.90 -8.86 -11.43
N SER A 202 -24.99 -9.77 -11.04
CA SER A 202 -24.77 -10.22 -9.65
C SER A 202 -23.58 -9.55 -8.96
N GLU A 203 -22.83 -8.74 -9.70
CA GLU A 203 -21.55 -8.21 -9.26
C GLU A 203 -21.67 -6.93 -8.44
N LEU A 204 -22.73 -6.14 -8.60
CA LEU A 204 -22.87 -4.88 -7.88
C LEU A 204 -22.97 -5.09 -6.36
N GLU A 205 -23.80 -6.04 -5.93
CA GLU A 205 -23.93 -6.38 -4.51
C GLU A 205 -22.63 -6.99 -3.94
N LYS A 206 -21.96 -7.86 -4.71
CA LYS A 206 -20.63 -8.39 -4.33
C LYS A 206 -19.61 -7.27 -4.17
N LEU A 207 -19.69 -6.24 -5.01
CA LEU A 207 -18.83 -5.07 -4.96
C LEU A 207 -19.08 -4.21 -3.73
N HIS A 208 -20.34 -3.96 -3.41
CA HIS A 208 -20.73 -3.26 -2.18
C HIS A 208 -20.29 -4.06 -0.95
N ASN A 209 -20.53 -5.37 -0.92
CA ASN A 209 -20.05 -6.26 0.14
C ASN A 209 -18.52 -6.19 0.30
N ALA A 210 -17.78 -6.30 -0.81
CA ALA A 210 -16.33 -6.22 -0.79
C ALA A 210 -15.85 -4.84 -0.31
N TRP A 211 -16.53 -3.76 -0.70
CA TRP A 211 -16.22 -2.42 -0.21
C TRP A 211 -16.45 -2.30 1.30
N TYR A 212 -17.57 -2.78 1.82
CA TYR A 212 -17.86 -2.69 3.25
C TYR A 212 -16.94 -3.57 4.10
N ASP A 213 -16.63 -4.79 3.66
CA ASP A 213 -15.61 -5.66 4.27
C ASP A 213 -14.24 -4.93 4.31
N LEU A 214 -13.90 -4.25 3.21
CA LEU A 214 -12.68 -3.47 3.08
C LEU A 214 -12.65 -2.26 4.02
N VAL A 215 -13.76 -1.51 4.15
CA VAL A 215 -13.89 -0.38 5.08
C VAL A 215 -13.83 -0.85 6.53
N THR A 216 -14.48 -1.96 6.87
CA THR A 216 -14.40 -2.56 8.21
C THR A 216 -12.96 -2.92 8.57
N ASP A 217 -12.18 -3.42 7.62
CA ASP A 217 -10.76 -3.69 7.84
C ASP A 217 -9.89 -2.44 7.86
N TYR A 218 -10.17 -1.48 7.00
CA TYR A 218 -9.48 -0.21 6.91
C TYR A 218 -9.64 0.64 8.18
N THR A 219 -10.82 0.65 8.79
CA THR A 219 -11.09 1.40 10.03
C THR A 219 -10.41 0.81 11.27
N LYS A 220 -9.88 -0.42 11.19
CA LYS A 220 -9.00 -1.01 12.21
C LYS A 220 -7.55 -0.53 12.08
N CYS A 221 -7.18 0.05 10.94
CA CYS A 221 -5.83 0.54 10.72
C CYS A 221 -5.58 1.87 11.45
N GLY A 222 -4.37 2.06 11.96
CA GLY A 222 -3.88 3.29 12.51
C GLY A 222 -3.59 4.34 11.43
N LEU A 223 -3.93 5.59 11.75
CA LEU A 223 -3.71 6.76 10.92
C LEU A 223 -3.08 7.86 11.78
N THR A 224 -1.89 8.33 11.40
CA THR A 224 -1.18 9.40 12.14
C THR A 224 -1.83 10.77 11.89
N VAL A 225 -2.25 11.04 10.66
CA VAL A 225 -2.88 12.30 10.25
C VAL A 225 -4.37 12.05 10.02
N LYS A 226 -5.24 12.54 10.90
CA LYS A 226 -6.68 12.17 10.90
C LYS A 226 -7.41 12.50 9.59
N SER A 227 -6.99 13.57 8.90
CA SER A 227 -7.56 14.03 7.62
C SER A 227 -7.28 13.08 6.45
N ASP A 228 -6.32 12.16 6.59
CA ASP A 228 -5.94 11.21 5.54
C ASP A 228 -6.93 10.05 5.40
N ILE A 229 -8.05 10.06 6.14
CA ILE A 229 -9.02 8.95 6.17
C ILE A 229 -9.65 8.62 4.80
N PHE A 230 -9.81 9.60 3.92
CA PHE A 230 -10.24 9.37 2.54
C PHE A 230 -9.06 9.26 1.56
N PRO A 231 -8.04 10.14 1.62
CA PRO A 231 -6.84 10.01 0.79
C PRO A 231 -6.23 8.60 0.84
N ALA A 232 -6.10 8.02 2.04
CA ALA A 232 -5.45 6.73 2.27
C ALA A 232 -6.25 5.50 1.79
N ILE A 233 -7.46 5.67 1.25
CA ILE A 233 -8.27 4.60 0.61
C ILE A 233 -8.77 4.99 -0.80
N SER A 234 -8.53 6.24 -1.22
CA SER A 234 -9.12 6.84 -2.42
C SER A 234 -8.83 6.12 -3.73
N GLY A 235 -7.67 5.49 -3.89
CA GLY A 235 -7.29 4.72 -5.07
C GLY A 235 -8.09 3.43 -5.24
N ILE A 236 -8.48 2.79 -4.13
CA ILE A 236 -9.38 1.63 -4.13
C ILE A 236 -10.78 2.10 -4.52
N ALA A 237 -11.28 3.16 -3.88
CA ALA A 237 -12.58 3.75 -4.20
C ALA A 237 -12.66 4.14 -5.70
N SER A 238 -11.63 4.82 -6.23
CA SER A 238 -11.55 5.22 -7.64
C SER A 238 -11.49 4.02 -8.60
N THR A 239 -10.95 2.89 -8.15
CA THR A 239 -10.90 1.67 -8.95
C THR A 239 -12.27 1.00 -9.01
N LEU A 240 -12.96 0.89 -7.88
CA LEU A 240 -14.33 0.37 -7.81
C LEU A 240 -15.33 1.27 -8.52
N GLN A 241 -15.20 2.59 -8.39
CA GLN A 241 -16.08 3.54 -9.10
C GLN A 241 -15.94 3.44 -10.62
N ARG A 242 -14.72 3.17 -11.15
CA ARG A 242 -14.54 2.92 -12.58
C ARG A 242 -15.10 1.58 -13.04
N ALA A 243 -15.15 0.60 -12.14
CA ALA A 243 -15.74 -0.71 -12.39
C ALA A 243 -17.27 -0.66 -12.46
N ILE A 244 -17.90 0.26 -11.73
CA ILE A 244 -19.35 0.39 -11.64
C ILE A 244 -19.81 1.63 -12.40
N ALA A 245 -20.36 1.43 -13.60
CA ALA A 245 -20.85 2.52 -14.42
C ALA A 245 -21.98 3.30 -13.70
N GLY A 246 -21.82 4.63 -13.60
CA GLY A 246 -22.81 5.52 -12.99
C GLY A 246 -22.74 5.61 -11.46
N GLU A 247 -21.83 4.90 -10.81
CA GLU A 247 -21.68 4.92 -9.36
C GLU A 247 -21.08 6.25 -8.86
N GLN A 248 -21.61 6.73 -7.74
CA GLN A 248 -21.11 7.96 -7.10
C GLN A 248 -20.61 7.64 -5.70
N PHE A 249 -19.33 7.94 -5.47
CA PHE A 249 -18.72 7.83 -4.16
C PHE A 249 -19.01 9.10 -3.34
N VAL A 250 -19.73 8.95 -2.22
CA VAL A 250 -20.16 10.06 -1.38
C VAL A 250 -19.67 9.84 0.05
N ALA A 251 -18.60 10.55 0.42
CA ALA A 251 -17.98 10.53 1.75
C ALA A 251 -17.81 9.12 2.35
N GLY A 252 -17.26 8.18 1.59
CA GLY A 252 -17.01 6.82 2.06
C GLY A 252 -18.07 5.78 1.69
N LEU A 253 -19.20 6.20 1.10
CA LEU A 253 -20.34 5.35 0.76
C LEU A 253 -20.64 5.39 -0.75
N TRP A 254 -21.37 4.39 -1.22
CA TRP A 254 -21.87 4.30 -2.59
C TRP A 254 -23.28 4.86 -2.66
N ARG A 255 -23.56 5.73 -3.64
CA ARG A 255 -24.89 6.33 -3.81
C ARG A 255 -25.96 5.29 -4.13
N SER A 256 -25.62 4.24 -4.89
CA SER A 256 -26.57 3.18 -5.25
C SER A 256 -26.96 2.28 -4.06
N ASP A 257 -26.11 2.19 -3.04
CA ASP A 257 -26.34 1.38 -1.82
C ASP A 257 -26.29 2.22 -0.55
N LEU A 258 -26.70 3.49 -0.66
CA LEU A 258 -26.59 4.45 0.44
C LEU A 258 -27.43 4.03 1.65
N ALA A 259 -28.59 3.42 1.42
CA ALA A 259 -29.48 2.95 2.49
C ALA A 259 -28.77 1.95 3.42
N ARG A 260 -28.11 0.94 2.86
CA ARG A 260 -27.28 0.00 3.62
C ARG A 260 -26.02 0.66 4.15
N GLY A 261 -25.36 1.47 3.33
CA GLY A 261 -24.16 2.20 3.72
C GLY A 261 -24.34 3.09 4.95
N LEU A 262 -25.56 3.57 5.24
CA LEU A 262 -25.90 4.36 6.43
C LEU A 262 -26.21 3.51 7.68
N LEU A 263 -26.30 2.18 7.56
CA LEU A 263 -26.55 1.26 8.69
C LEU A 263 -25.28 0.89 9.46
N TRP A 264 -24.15 1.50 9.14
CA TRP A 264 -22.89 1.23 9.83
C TRP A 264 -23.00 1.55 11.32
N SER A 265 -22.25 0.81 12.13
CA SER A 265 -22.16 1.06 13.57
C SER A 265 -20.72 0.97 14.07
N ALA A 266 -20.41 1.73 15.12
CA ALA A 266 -19.14 1.66 15.81
C ALA A 266 -19.09 0.41 16.69
N VAL A 267 -17.99 -0.34 16.63
CA VAL A 267 -17.82 -1.58 17.42
C VAL A 267 -17.65 -1.28 18.92
N ASP A 268 -17.06 -0.13 19.26
CA ASP A 268 -16.85 0.33 20.63
C ASP A 268 -17.28 1.79 20.76
N SER A 269 -18.50 2.03 21.24
CA SER A 269 -19.10 3.36 21.37
C SER A 269 -18.34 4.26 22.36
N THR A 270 -17.57 3.68 23.30
CA THR A 270 -16.83 4.45 24.32
C THR A 270 -15.54 5.06 23.79
N LYS A 271 -14.88 4.41 22.82
CA LYS A 271 -13.68 4.91 22.14
C LYS A 271 -13.98 5.77 20.91
N SER A 272 -15.23 5.73 20.44
CA SER A 272 -15.67 6.36 19.20
C SER A 272 -16.30 7.75 19.41
N MET A 273 -16.12 8.39 20.58
CA MET A 273 -16.58 9.76 20.78
C MET A 273 -15.80 10.71 19.88
N PRO A 274 -16.45 11.41 18.94
CA PRO A 274 -15.75 12.31 18.04
C PRO A 274 -15.25 13.54 18.82
N ASP A 275 -14.00 13.92 18.60
CA ASP A 275 -13.57 15.26 18.95
C ASP A 275 -14.24 16.23 17.98
N LEU A 276 -15.35 16.82 18.40
CA LEU A 276 -16.18 17.73 17.59
C LEU A 276 -15.43 19.00 17.15
N ARG A 277 -14.22 19.25 17.66
CA ARG A 277 -13.39 20.40 17.28
C ARG A 277 -12.64 20.19 15.97
N GLU A 278 -12.48 18.95 15.53
CA GLU A 278 -11.68 18.61 14.35
C GLU A 278 -12.56 17.89 13.31
N TYR A 279 -12.96 18.63 12.26
CA TYR A 279 -13.74 18.05 11.18
C TYR A 279 -12.93 16.99 10.43
N ARG A 280 -13.50 15.79 10.30
CA ARG A 280 -12.88 14.65 9.58
C ARG A 280 -13.71 14.18 8.40
N ALA A 281 -15.03 14.07 8.59
CA ALA A 281 -16.00 13.68 7.58
C ALA A 281 -17.42 14.13 8.02
N PRO A 282 -18.43 14.13 7.14
CA PRO A 282 -19.82 14.35 7.53
C PRO A 282 -20.28 13.36 8.61
N SER A 283 -21.13 13.79 9.54
CA SER A 283 -21.54 13.00 10.72
C SER A 283 -22.22 11.67 10.42
N TRP A 284 -22.81 11.51 9.23
CA TRP A 284 -23.46 10.28 8.78
C TRP A 284 -22.47 9.29 8.13
N SER A 285 -21.22 9.69 7.90
CA SER A 285 -20.18 8.82 7.34
C SER A 285 -19.49 8.03 8.45
N TRP A 286 -19.16 6.77 8.18
CA TRP A 286 -18.32 5.93 9.05
C TRP A 286 -16.96 6.57 9.35
N ALA A 287 -16.45 7.43 8.45
CA ALA A 287 -15.18 8.13 8.63
C ALA A 287 -15.25 9.25 9.67
N SER A 288 -16.45 9.63 10.14
CA SER A 288 -16.63 10.68 11.14
C SER A 288 -16.11 10.28 12.52
N LEU A 289 -16.12 8.98 12.85
CA LEU A 289 -15.70 8.49 14.16
C LEU A 289 -14.29 7.87 14.13
N PRO A 290 -13.47 8.11 15.15
CA PRO A 290 -12.20 7.40 15.30
C PRO A 290 -12.46 5.97 15.77
N GLY A 291 -12.16 4.98 14.94
CA GLY A 291 -12.15 3.57 15.34
C GLY A 291 -12.84 2.63 14.36
N PRO A 292 -12.88 1.32 14.70
CA PRO A 292 -13.46 0.30 13.84
C PRO A 292 -14.98 0.43 13.68
N CYS A 293 -15.46 0.20 12.46
CA CYS A 293 -16.88 0.13 12.14
C CYS A 293 -17.27 -1.17 11.45
N VAL A 294 -18.56 -1.49 11.47
CA VAL A 294 -19.19 -2.61 10.77
C VAL A 294 -20.43 -2.15 10.03
N PHE A 295 -20.82 -2.86 8.96
CA PHE A 295 -21.99 -2.59 8.10
C PHE A 295 -22.97 -3.76 8.10
#